data_AF-A0A1V4SDU5-F1
#
_entry.id   AF-A0A1V4SDU5-F1
#
_cell.length_a   1.000
_cell.length_b   1.000
_cell.length_c   1.000
_cell.angle_alpha   90.00
_cell.angle_beta   90.00
_cell.angle_gamma   90.00
#
_symmetry.space_group_name_H-M   'P 1'
#
loop_
_entity.id
_entity.type
_entity.pdbx_description
1 polymer ?
#
loop_
_entity_poly.entity_id
_entity_poly.type
_entity_poly.pdbx_seq_one_letter_code
_entity_poly.pdbx_strand_id
1 'polypeptide(L)'
;MKTSFNKKILIIILILIGIITYVFWYIFCPNDGNEQIEVKKYEVVTSLNDKFFVSEKLVSKFPDFTYNVDIFNYSSNKKELILSIENVENIEDEKINVLYSSSNIKAYLYWRYILIKERASESFKSISILEFEKLDINENKYLIPIAKEILYKNWGAAHFISEFLIKSNDSDAINTIKRYAKGEFTSEEIENNEYSGYSKDEMKEYFKGLLIKYNLQN
;
A
#
# COMPACT_ATOMS: atom_id res chain seq x y z
N MET A 1 0.16 50.84 -45.56
CA MET A 1 0.63 51.66 -44.43
C MET A 1 1.86 50.96 -43.84
N LYS A 2 3.09 51.45 -44.09
CA LYS A 2 4.32 50.85 -43.56
C LYS A 2 4.58 51.42 -42.17
N THR A 3 4.28 50.68 -41.12
CA THR A 3 4.71 51.02 -39.76
C THR A 3 6.22 50.80 -39.67
N SER A 4 7.00 51.88 -39.64
CA SER A 4 8.43 51.76 -39.34
C SER A 4 8.58 51.44 -37.86
N PHE A 5 8.75 50.16 -37.53
CA PHE A 5 9.03 49.77 -36.16
C PHE A 5 10.33 50.42 -35.69
N ASN A 6 10.23 51.25 -34.65
CA ASN A 6 11.37 51.95 -34.09
C ASN A 6 12.29 50.91 -33.43
N LYS A 7 13.49 50.71 -33.99
CA LYS A 7 14.46 49.70 -33.54
C LYS A 7 14.73 49.77 -32.04
N LYS A 8 14.64 50.96 -31.43
CA LYS A 8 14.80 51.16 -29.98
C LYS A 8 13.67 50.50 -29.17
N ILE A 9 12.43 50.56 -29.64
CA ILE A 9 11.27 49.93 -28.98
C ILE A 9 11.39 48.41 -29.06
N LEU A 10 11.85 47.87 -30.19
CA LEU A 10 12.07 46.44 -30.35
C LEU A 10 13.11 45.91 -29.36
N ILE A 11 14.21 46.64 -29.15
CA ILE A 11 15.26 46.26 -28.19
C ILE A 11 14.71 46.24 -26.76
N ILE A 12 13.91 47.24 -26.38
CA ILE A 12 13.30 47.30 -25.03
C ILE A 12 12.35 46.12 -24.80
N ILE A 13 11.54 45.76 -25.80
CA ILE A 13 10.63 44.60 -25.71
C ILE A 13 11.42 43.30 -25.53
N LEU A 14 12.50 43.11 -26.27
CA LEU A 14 13.33 41.91 -26.15
C LEU A 14 14.00 41.78 -24.77
N ILE A 15 14.46 42.90 -24.20
CA ILE A 15 15.01 42.92 -22.83
C ILE A 15 13.94 42.54 -21.81
N LEU A 16 12.73 43.12 -21.93
CA LEU A 16 11.61 42.80 -21.04
C LEU A 16 11.21 41.32 -21.13
N ILE A 17 11.14 40.75 -22.34
CA ILE A 17 10.87 39.32 -22.53
C ILE A 17 11.96 38.48 -21.85
N GLY A 18 13.24 38.85 -22.03
CA GLY A 18 14.36 38.14 -21.39
C GLY A 18 14.32 38.18 -19.86
N ILE A 19 13.93 39.31 -19.27
CA ILE A 19 13.75 39.44 -17.82
C ILE A 19 12.57 38.58 -17.36
N ILE A 20 11.44 38.63 -18.07
CA ILE A 20 10.24 37.84 -17.73
C ILE A 20 10.55 36.34 -17.83
N THR A 21 11.22 35.88 -18.89
CA THR A 21 11.59 34.47 -19.02
C THR A 21 12.61 34.04 -17.98
N TYR A 22 13.56 34.90 -17.61
CA TYR A 22 14.51 34.62 -16.53
C TYR A 22 13.83 34.51 -15.16
N VAL A 23 12.93 35.45 -14.84
CA VAL A 23 12.15 35.42 -13.58
C VAL A 23 11.19 34.23 -13.57
N PHE A 24 10.55 33.91 -14.69
CA PHE A 24 9.70 32.73 -14.83
C PHE A 24 10.52 31.46 -14.63
N TRP A 25 11.70 31.35 -15.24
CA TRP A 25 12.58 30.20 -15.03
C TRP A 25 13.06 30.11 -13.58
N TYR A 26 13.37 31.22 -12.92
CA TYR A 26 13.80 31.23 -11.52
C TYR A 26 12.68 30.86 -10.53
N ILE A 27 11.44 31.26 -10.81
CA ILE A 27 10.28 30.94 -9.95
C ILE A 27 9.77 29.52 -10.19
N PHE A 28 9.77 29.05 -11.44
CA PHE A 28 9.13 27.79 -11.85
C PHE A 28 10.13 26.64 -12.11
N CYS A 29 11.42 26.91 -12.22
CA CYS A 29 12.47 25.91 -12.15
C CYS A 29 13.24 26.10 -10.84
N PRO A 30 12.77 25.52 -9.72
CA PRO A 30 13.56 25.52 -8.49
C PRO A 30 14.96 24.96 -8.80
N ASN A 31 15.98 25.67 -8.32
CA ASN A 31 17.34 25.15 -8.25
C ASN A 31 17.32 23.98 -7.25
N ASP A 32 17.11 22.76 -7.73
CA ASP A 32 17.23 21.51 -6.95
C ASP A 32 18.71 21.18 -6.62
N GLY A 33 19.48 22.20 -6.26
CA GLY A 33 20.85 22.09 -5.81
C GLY A 33 20.88 22.22 -4.28
N ASN A 34 20.77 21.08 -3.59
CA ASN A 34 21.00 20.91 -2.15
C ASN A 34 19.81 21.06 -1.19
N GLU A 35 18.60 20.61 -1.56
CA GLU A 35 17.75 20.09 -0.48
C GLU A 35 18.40 18.80 0.03
N GLN A 36 18.81 18.78 1.31
CA GLN A 36 19.15 17.53 1.97
C GLN A 36 17.94 16.61 1.82
N ILE A 37 18.09 15.55 1.02
CA ILE A 37 17.01 14.58 0.85
C ILE A 37 16.76 14.01 2.24
N GLU A 38 15.62 14.36 2.82
CA GLU A 38 15.26 13.94 4.16
C GLU A 38 15.06 12.43 4.16
N VAL A 39 15.94 11.72 4.87
CA VAL A 39 15.83 10.27 5.07
C VAL A 39 15.61 10.00 6.54
N LYS A 40 14.37 9.66 6.89
CA LYS A 40 13.99 9.25 8.22
C LYS A 40 14.25 7.74 8.37
N LYS A 41 14.89 7.35 9.47
CA LYS A 41 15.25 5.95 9.75
C LYS A 41 14.86 5.60 11.18
N TYR A 42 14.17 4.49 11.37
CA TYR A 42 13.74 4.05 12.70
C TYR A 42 13.60 2.53 12.79
N GLU A 43 13.60 2.04 14.03
CA GLU A 43 13.36 0.64 14.34
C GLU A 43 11.90 0.46 14.75
N VAL A 44 11.28 -0.60 14.24
CA VAL A 44 9.95 -1.05 14.67
C VAL A 44 10.11 -2.41 15.35
N VAL A 45 9.70 -2.48 16.61
CA VAL A 45 9.63 -3.74 17.37
C VAL A 45 8.17 -4.13 17.48
N THR A 46 7.83 -5.31 16.96
CA THR A 46 6.46 -5.82 17.00
C THR A 46 6.16 -6.50 18.33
N SER A 47 4.87 -6.77 18.61
CA SER A 47 4.45 -7.52 19.80
C SER A 47 4.98 -8.96 19.84
N LEU A 48 5.49 -9.48 18.72
CA LEU A 48 6.15 -10.79 18.63
C LEU A 48 7.68 -10.72 18.83
N ASN A 49 8.20 -9.55 19.21
CA ASN A 49 9.63 -9.22 19.37
C ASN A 49 10.46 -9.30 18.08
N ASP A 50 9.81 -9.39 16.92
CA ASP A 50 10.50 -9.25 15.63
C ASP A 50 10.79 -7.78 15.36
N LYS A 51 11.98 -7.52 14.83
CA LYS A 51 12.54 -6.18 14.63
C LYS A 51 12.69 -5.85 13.16
N PHE A 52 12.19 -4.69 12.76
CA PHE A 52 12.29 -4.15 11.42
C PHE A 52 13.04 -2.84 11.44
N PHE A 53 13.86 -2.61 10.43
CA PHE A 53 14.46 -1.30 10.19
C PHE A 53 13.74 -0.66 9.00
N VAL A 54 13.16 0.52 9.20
CA VAL A 54 12.43 1.26 8.17
C VAL A 54 13.24 2.48 7.77
N SER A 55 13.34 2.72 6.46
CA SER A 55 13.97 3.90 5.88
C SER A 55 12.96 4.58 4.95
N GLU A 56 12.60 5.81 5.27
CA GLU A 56 11.67 6.64 4.52
C GLU A 56 12.46 7.79 3.89
N LYS A 57 12.48 7.87 2.57
CA LYS A 57 13.17 8.90 1.80
C LYS A 57 12.14 9.78 1.13
N LEU A 58 12.10 11.07 1.44
CA LEU A 58 11.25 12.02 0.73
C LEU A 58 11.73 12.19 -0.72
N VAL A 59 10.82 12.03 -1.69
CA VAL A 59 11.14 12.06 -3.13
C VAL A 59 10.51 13.25 -3.86
N SER A 60 9.27 13.60 -3.53
CA SER A 60 8.63 14.83 -4.03
C SER A 60 7.82 15.51 -2.93
N LYS A 61 7.70 16.83 -3.02
CA LYS A 61 6.87 17.68 -2.16
C LYS A 61 5.65 18.27 -2.89
N PHE A 62 5.53 18.02 -4.19
CA PHE A 62 4.47 18.57 -5.03
C PHE A 62 3.97 17.54 -6.06
N PRO A 63 2.65 17.42 -6.30
CA PRO A 63 1.56 18.13 -5.63
C PRO A 63 1.37 17.72 -4.15
N ASP A 64 1.77 16.49 -3.82
CA ASP A 64 1.74 15.94 -2.46
C ASP A 64 3.13 15.40 -2.05
N PHE A 65 3.33 15.19 -0.74
CA PHE A 65 4.54 14.56 -0.23
C PHE A 65 4.57 13.08 -0.60
N THR A 66 5.60 12.66 -1.33
CA THR A 66 5.80 11.26 -1.74
C THR A 66 7.12 10.74 -1.22
N TYR A 67 7.13 9.48 -0.83
CA TYR A 67 8.26 8.84 -0.18
C TYR A 67 8.60 7.51 -0.86
N ASN A 68 9.89 7.19 -0.88
CA ASN A 68 10.34 5.82 -1.06
C ASN A 68 10.56 5.20 0.31
N VAL A 69 10.01 4.01 0.51
CA VAL A 69 10.06 3.28 1.78
C VAL A 69 10.77 1.95 1.57
N ASP A 70 11.84 1.74 2.33
CA ASP A 70 12.53 0.46 2.41
C ASP A 70 12.34 -0.15 3.80
N ILE A 71 11.97 -1.43 3.85
CA ILE A 71 11.87 -2.21 5.08
C ILE A 71 12.90 -3.33 5.04
N PHE A 72 13.72 -3.41 6.08
CA PHE A 72 14.76 -4.42 6.23
C PHE A 72 14.51 -5.31 7.44
N ASN A 73 14.90 -6.58 7.32
CA ASN A 73 15.00 -7.48 8.46
C ASN A 73 16.17 -7.03 9.33
N TYR A 74 15.90 -6.76 10.61
CA TYR A 74 16.95 -6.46 11.57
C TYR A 74 17.52 -7.76 12.12
N SER A 75 18.43 -8.39 11.37
CA SER A 75 19.30 -9.46 11.92
C SER A 75 20.66 -8.87 12.30
N SER A 76 21.24 -9.34 13.40
CA SER A 76 22.49 -8.82 13.98
C SER A 76 23.70 -8.83 13.03
N ASN A 77 23.65 -9.56 11.92
CA ASN A 77 24.79 -9.73 11.02
C ASN A 77 24.51 -9.35 9.55
N LYS A 78 23.26 -9.11 9.13
CA LYS A 78 22.89 -8.70 7.76
C LYS A 78 21.60 -7.89 7.74
N LYS A 79 21.61 -6.76 7.04
CA LYS A 79 20.40 -6.02 6.62
C LYS A 79 19.90 -6.62 5.31
N GLU A 80 18.88 -7.46 5.39
CA GLU A 80 18.20 -8.01 4.21
C GLU A 80 17.01 -7.12 3.87
N LEU A 81 16.96 -6.61 2.64
CA LEU A 81 15.81 -5.85 2.15
C LEU A 81 14.62 -6.81 2.02
N ILE A 82 13.52 -6.49 2.70
CA ILE A 82 12.28 -7.26 2.65
C ILE A 82 11.35 -6.65 1.61
N LEU A 83 11.20 -5.32 1.64
CA LEU A 83 10.24 -4.58 0.84
C LEU A 83 10.84 -3.22 0.47
N SER A 84 10.67 -2.83 -0.79
CA SER A 84 10.96 -1.49 -1.30
C SER A 84 9.70 -1.00 -2.01
N ILE A 85 9.22 0.17 -1.62
CA ILE A 85 8.05 0.81 -2.21
C ILE A 85 8.46 2.20 -2.68
N GLU A 86 8.06 2.57 -3.89
CA GLU A 86 8.40 3.87 -4.47
C GLU A 86 7.18 4.78 -4.56
N ASN A 87 7.40 6.07 -4.38
CA ASN A 87 6.41 7.14 -4.57
C ASN A 87 5.10 6.93 -3.78
N VAL A 88 5.21 6.57 -2.50
CA VAL A 88 4.05 6.40 -1.60
C VAL A 88 3.68 7.73 -0.97
N GLU A 89 2.41 8.06 -0.98
CA GLU A 89 1.85 9.24 -0.32
C GLU A 89 1.45 8.93 1.13
N ASN A 90 1.51 9.94 2.02
CA ASN A 90 0.92 9.90 3.37
C ASN A 90 1.36 8.72 4.28
N ILE A 91 2.68 8.52 4.43
CA ILE A 91 3.22 7.42 5.24
C ILE A 91 3.29 7.68 6.75
N GLU A 92 2.97 8.89 7.23
CA GLU A 92 3.27 9.32 8.61
C GLU A 92 2.57 8.48 9.70
N ASP A 93 1.43 7.85 9.39
CA ASP A 93 0.64 7.06 10.33
C ASP A 93 0.78 5.53 10.15
N GLU A 94 1.52 5.08 9.13
CA GLU A 94 1.59 3.66 8.78
C GLU A 94 2.58 2.89 9.69
N LYS A 95 2.07 1.84 10.35
CA LYS A 95 2.86 1.00 11.27
C LYS A 95 2.86 -0.45 10.82
N ILE A 96 3.99 -1.13 11.04
CA ILE A 96 4.10 -2.57 10.85
C ILE A 96 3.33 -3.27 11.98
N ASN A 97 2.14 -3.79 11.66
CA ASN A 97 1.26 -4.44 12.63
C ASN A 97 1.28 -5.96 12.45
N VAL A 98 1.12 -6.70 13.55
CA VAL A 98 0.97 -8.15 13.47
C VAL A 98 -0.38 -8.48 12.86
N LEU A 99 -0.36 -9.15 11.71
CA LEU A 99 -1.57 -9.58 11.01
C LEU A 99 -1.97 -11.00 11.43
N TYR A 100 -1.00 -11.91 11.46
CA TYR A 100 -1.23 -13.32 11.80
C TYR A 100 0.03 -13.94 12.41
N SER A 101 -0.16 -14.88 13.34
CA SER A 101 0.94 -15.65 13.93
C SER A 101 0.50 -17.07 14.25
N SER A 102 1.31 -18.03 13.84
CA SER A 102 1.20 -19.44 14.23
C SER A 102 2.58 -20.02 14.55
N SER A 103 2.64 -21.32 14.85
CA SER A 103 3.90 -22.03 15.07
C SER A 103 4.79 -22.11 13.83
N ASN A 104 4.23 -21.89 12.64
CA ASN A 104 4.90 -22.10 11.34
C ASN A 104 5.12 -20.79 10.56
N ILE A 105 4.26 -19.80 10.73
CA ILE A 105 4.31 -18.56 9.96
C ILE A 105 3.95 -17.37 10.83
N LYS A 106 4.70 -16.27 10.66
CA LYS A 106 4.33 -14.95 11.15
C LYS A 106 4.10 -14.04 9.96
N ALA A 107 3.08 -13.19 10.04
CA ALA A 107 2.76 -12.23 9.02
C ALA A 107 2.47 -10.86 9.63
N TYR A 108 2.96 -9.82 8.96
CA TYR A 108 2.80 -8.44 9.37
C TYR A 108 2.20 -7.65 8.22
N LEU A 109 1.34 -6.69 8.53
CA LEU A 109 0.78 -5.76 7.58
C LEU A 109 1.52 -4.43 7.68
N TYR A 110 1.96 -3.91 6.53
CA TYR A 110 2.44 -2.54 6.38
C TYR A 110 1.79 -1.94 5.15
N TRP A 111 0.96 -0.91 5.33
CA TRP A 111 0.16 -0.33 4.27
C TRP A 111 -0.67 -1.41 3.55
N ARG A 112 -0.36 -1.73 2.29
CA ARG A 112 -0.99 -2.82 1.51
C ARG A 112 -0.12 -4.06 1.31
N TYR A 113 1.02 -4.14 1.98
CA TYR A 113 1.98 -5.23 1.83
C TYR A 113 1.98 -6.11 3.07
N ILE A 114 2.08 -7.42 2.83
CA ILE A 114 2.20 -8.43 3.85
C ILE A 114 3.66 -8.89 3.90
N LEU A 115 4.32 -8.70 5.04
CA LEU A 115 5.65 -9.21 5.32
C LEU A 115 5.50 -10.59 5.97
N ILE A 116 6.10 -11.62 5.39
CA ILE A 116 5.88 -13.02 5.75
C ILE A 116 7.19 -13.66 6.20
N LYS A 117 7.14 -14.31 7.36
CA LYS A 117 8.24 -15.09 7.92
C LYS A 117 7.79 -16.52 8.19
N GLU A 118 8.17 -17.43 7.30
CA GLU A 118 8.08 -18.86 7.58
C GLU A 118 9.18 -19.25 8.58
N ARG A 119 8.85 -20.07 9.58
CA ARG A 119 9.80 -20.46 10.65
C ARG A 119 11.02 -21.21 10.12
N ALA A 120 10.85 -21.99 9.06
CA ALA A 120 11.94 -22.73 8.43
C ALA A 120 12.82 -21.85 7.51
N SER A 121 12.38 -20.61 7.21
CA SER A 121 13.11 -19.68 6.34
C SER A 121 13.97 -18.73 7.15
N GLU A 122 15.18 -18.44 6.68
CA GLU A 122 16.04 -17.39 7.24
C GLU A 122 15.67 -15.99 6.75
N SER A 123 14.95 -15.88 5.64
CA SER A 123 14.51 -14.61 5.04
C SER A 123 13.03 -14.33 5.26
N PHE A 124 12.66 -13.06 5.16
CA PHE A 124 11.27 -12.64 4.98
C PHE A 124 10.92 -12.59 3.50
N LYS A 125 9.64 -12.78 3.19
CA LYS A 125 9.05 -12.51 1.87
C LYS A 125 8.08 -11.33 2.01
N SER A 126 7.84 -10.59 0.95
CA SER A 126 6.77 -9.59 0.90
C SER A 126 5.82 -9.89 -0.25
N ILE A 127 4.53 -9.64 -0.06
CA ILE A 127 3.53 -9.72 -1.12
C ILE A 127 2.54 -8.57 -0.99
N SER A 128 2.16 -7.95 -2.11
CA SER A 128 1.07 -6.97 -2.13
C SER A 128 -0.28 -7.68 -2.00
N ILE A 129 -1.20 -7.12 -1.21
CA ILE A 129 -2.59 -7.60 -1.13
C ILE A 129 -3.23 -7.63 -2.53
N LEU A 130 -2.85 -6.70 -3.41
CA LEU A 130 -3.37 -6.62 -4.77
C LEU A 130 -2.96 -7.81 -5.66
N GLU A 131 -1.95 -8.57 -5.27
CA GLU A 131 -1.48 -9.73 -6.03
C GLU A 131 -2.34 -10.98 -5.79
N PHE A 132 -3.13 -11.02 -4.71
CA PHE A 132 -3.93 -12.20 -4.35
C PHE A 132 -4.87 -12.68 -5.44
N GLU A 133 -5.42 -11.76 -6.25
CA GLU A 133 -6.30 -12.09 -7.37
C GLU A 133 -5.63 -12.98 -8.43
N LYS A 134 -4.30 -12.92 -8.52
CA LYS A 134 -3.47 -13.57 -9.54
C LYS A 134 -2.70 -14.78 -9.03
N LEU A 135 -2.74 -15.04 -7.72
CA LEU A 135 -1.96 -16.13 -7.13
C LEU A 135 -2.52 -17.50 -7.52
N ASP A 136 -1.60 -18.41 -7.83
CA ASP A 136 -1.94 -19.83 -7.91
C ASP A 136 -2.18 -20.38 -6.50
N ILE A 137 -3.36 -20.97 -6.30
CA ILE A 137 -3.76 -21.52 -5.00
C ILE A 137 -2.83 -22.64 -4.56
N ASN A 138 -2.41 -23.52 -5.46
CA ASN A 138 -1.62 -24.69 -5.11
C ASN A 138 -0.24 -24.31 -4.59
N GLU A 139 0.35 -23.27 -5.16
CA GLU A 139 1.64 -22.73 -4.72
C GLU A 139 1.53 -21.88 -3.44
N ASN A 140 0.37 -21.27 -3.20
CA ASN A 140 0.20 -20.25 -2.16
C ASN A 140 -0.77 -20.63 -1.03
N LYS A 141 -1.08 -21.92 -0.84
CA LYS A 141 -2.00 -22.38 0.23
C LYS A 141 -1.63 -21.88 1.63
N TYR A 142 -0.35 -21.67 1.90
CA TYR A 142 0.12 -21.15 3.19
C TYR A 142 -0.38 -19.73 3.51
N LEU A 143 -0.87 -18.99 2.50
CA LEU A 143 -1.46 -17.66 2.66
C LEU A 143 -2.93 -17.67 3.07
N ILE A 144 -3.64 -18.81 2.99
CA ILE A 144 -5.06 -18.92 3.37
C ILE A 144 -5.34 -18.37 4.77
N PRO A 145 -4.62 -18.76 5.85
CA PRO A 145 -4.89 -18.21 7.17
C PRO A 145 -4.68 -16.69 7.23
N ILE A 146 -3.70 -16.16 6.50
CA ILE A 146 -3.43 -14.71 6.44
C ILE A 146 -4.56 -13.99 5.71
N ALA A 147 -5.03 -14.54 4.59
CA ALA A 147 -6.14 -13.99 3.82
C ALA A 147 -7.45 -13.96 4.65
N LYS A 148 -7.70 -14.97 5.48
CA LYS A 148 -8.84 -14.98 6.41
C LYS A 148 -8.76 -13.80 7.40
N GLU A 149 -7.60 -13.54 7.99
CA GLU A 149 -7.43 -12.37 8.88
C GLU A 149 -7.73 -11.04 8.17
N ILE A 150 -7.30 -10.89 6.92
CA ILE A 150 -7.58 -9.69 6.12
C ILE A 150 -9.09 -9.55 5.84
N LEU A 151 -9.76 -10.66 5.50
CA LEU A 151 -11.22 -10.68 5.29
C LEU A 151 -12.00 -10.13 6.49
N TYR A 152 -11.53 -10.41 7.71
CA TYR A 152 -12.18 -9.96 8.94
C TYR A 152 -11.85 -8.52 9.30
N LYS A 153 -10.62 -8.05 9.01
CA LYS A 153 -10.09 -6.80 9.56
C LYS A 153 -10.08 -5.62 8.60
N ASN A 154 -10.22 -5.85 7.29
CA ASN A 154 -10.20 -4.76 6.31
C ASN A 154 -11.02 -5.10 5.06
N TRP A 155 -12.24 -4.55 4.98
CA TRP A 155 -13.16 -4.75 3.86
C TRP A 155 -12.66 -4.15 2.56
N GLY A 156 -11.89 -3.06 2.59
CA GLY A 156 -11.24 -2.53 1.39
C GLY A 156 -10.21 -3.50 0.80
N ALA A 157 -9.52 -4.24 1.66
CA ALA A 157 -8.62 -5.31 1.24
C ALA A 157 -9.35 -6.63 0.92
N ALA A 158 -10.52 -6.86 1.50
CA ALA A 158 -11.30 -8.09 1.34
C ALA A 158 -11.60 -8.39 -0.14
N HIS A 159 -11.83 -7.37 -0.95
CA HIS A 159 -12.11 -7.53 -2.38
C HIS A 159 -11.01 -8.28 -3.14
N PHE A 160 -9.74 -8.05 -2.79
CA PHE A 160 -8.58 -8.64 -3.46
C PHE A 160 -8.32 -10.09 -3.02
N ILE A 161 -8.74 -10.46 -1.81
CA ILE A 161 -8.43 -11.76 -1.18
C ILE A 161 -9.60 -12.75 -1.23
N SER A 162 -10.83 -12.29 -1.42
CA SER A 162 -12.02 -13.15 -1.26
C SER A 162 -12.12 -14.20 -2.36
N GLU A 163 -11.71 -13.86 -3.57
CA GLU A 163 -11.67 -14.80 -4.68
C GLU A 163 -10.60 -15.89 -4.49
N PHE A 164 -9.44 -15.51 -3.95
CA PHE A 164 -8.40 -16.46 -3.56
C PHE A 164 -8.93 -17.45 -2.52
N LEU A 165 -9.66 -16.96 -1.51
CA LEU A 165 -10.28 -17.79 -0.48
C LEU A 165 -11.32 -18.77 -1.05
N ILE A 166 -12.17 -18.33 -1.98
CA ILE A 166 -13.14 -19.23 -2.63
C ILE A 166 -12.42 -20.31 -3.46
N LYS A 167 -11.45 -19.91 -4.29
CA LYS A 167 -10.67 -20.84 -5.12
C LYS A 167 -9.87 -21.85 -4.27
N SER A 168 -9.52 -21.49 -3.04
CA SER A 168 -8.86 -22.38 -2.10
C SER A 168 -9.73 -23.55 -1.60
N ASN A 169 -11.06 -23.46 -1.80
CA ASN A 169 -12.04 -24.40 -1.29
C ASN A 169 -11.98 -24.58 0.25
N ASP A 170 -11.54 -23.55 0.98
CA ASP A 170 -11.54 -23.51 2.44
C ASP A 170 -12.99 -23.33 2.94
N SER A 171 -13.52 -24.34 3.64
CA SER A 171 -14.92 -24.35 4.08
C SER A 171 -15.25 -23.20 5.01
N ASP A 172 -14.34 -22.83 5.89
CA ASP A 172 -14.54 -21.78 6.88
C ASP A 172 -14.59 -20.39 6.23
N ALA A 173 -13.69 -20.15 5.26
CA ALA A 173 -13.70 -18.93 4.48
C ALA A 173 -14.98 -18.81 3.63
N ILE A 174 -15.39 -19.90 2.96
CA ILE A 174 -16.64 -19.93 2.20
C ILE A 174 -17.84 -19.68 3.11
N ASN A 175 -17.90 -20.28 4.30
CA ASN A 175 -18.97 -20.06 5.26
C ASN A 175 -19.02 -18.60 5.76
N THR A 176 -17.85 -17.99 5.97
CA THR A 176 -17.75 -16.56 6.31
C THR A 176 -18.30 -15.68 5.18
N ILE A 177 -17.91 -15.95 3.94
CA ILE A 177 -18.40 -15.21 2.76
C ILE A 177 -19.92 -15.38 2.60
N LYS A 178 -20.45 -16.60 2.81
CA LYS A 178 -21.91 -16.86 2.83
C LYS A 178 -22.64 -16.07 3.91
N ARG A 179 -22.06 -15.99 5.11
CA ARG A 179 -22.60 -15.20 6.21
C ARG A 179 -22.62 -13.71 5.87
N TYR A 180 -21.52 -13.18 5.35
CA TYR A 180 -21.43 -11.78 4.91
C TYR A 180 -22.41 -11.46 3.77
N ALA A 181 -22.62 -12.37 2.81
CA ALA A 181 -23.62 -12.23 1.75
C ALA A 181 -25.06 -12.15 2.27
N LYS A 182 -25.34 -12.65 3.48
CA LYS A 182 -26.62 -12.49 4.17
C LYS A 182 -26.71 -11.15 4.94
N GLY A 183 -25.60 -10.44 5.08
CA GLY A 183 -25.49 -9.23 5.91
C GLY A 183 -25.28 -9.53 7.40
N GLU A 184 -24.87 -10.76 7.73
CA GLU A 184 -24.66 -11.19 9.11
C GLU A 184 -23.22 -10.86 9.55
N PHE A 185 -22.99 -9.67 10.09
CA PHE A 185 -21.69 -9.24 10.60
C PHE A 185 -21.69 -9.21 12.13
N THR A 186 -20.58 -9.62 12.75
CA THR A 186 -20.38 -9.48 14.20
C THR A 186 -20.05 -8.02 14.55
N SER A 187 -20.22 -7.65 15.82
CA SER A 187 -19.84 -6.31 16.28
C SER A 187 -18.36 -6.01 16.10
N GLU A 188 -17.49 -7.00 16.36
CA GLU A 188 -16.04 -6.88 16.19
C GLU A 188 -15.66 -6.66 14.72
N GLU A 189 -16.30 -7.37 13.78
CA GLU A 189 -16.08 -7.14 12.35
C GLU A 189 -16.54 -5.75 11.92
N ILE A 190 -17.64 -5.24 12.49
CA ILE A 190 -18.10 -3.88 12.18
C ILE A 190 -17.11 -2.84 12.70
N GLU A 191 -16.63 -3.01 13.94
CA GLU A 191 -15.66 -2.10 14.57
C GLU A 191 -14.33 -2.08 13.81
N ASN A 192 -13.78 -3.24 13.47
CA ASN A 192 -12.54 -3.35 12.71
C ASN A 192 -12.63 -2.69 11.33
N ASN A 193 -13.84 -2.57 10.76
CA ASN A 193 -14.05 -2.08 9.40
C ASN A 193 -14.70 -0.70 9.32
N GLU A 194 -14.82 0.02 10.44
CA GLU A 194 -15.46 1.35 10.49
C GLU A 194 -14.84 2.34 9.48
N TYR A 195 -13.52 2.29 9.32
CA TYR A 195 -12.75 3.16 8.43
C TYR A 195 -12.28 2.46 7.14
N SER A 196 -12.86 1.30 6.81
CA SER A 196 -12.48 0.54 5.61
C SER A 196 -12.88 1.21 4.29
N GLY A 197 -13.76 2.21 4.34
CA GLY A 197 -14.33 2.87 3.17
C GLY A 197 -15.54 2.14 2.56
N TYR A 198 -16.01 1.06 3.19
CA TYR A 198 -17.13 0.25 2.72
C TYR A 198 -18.20 0.09 3.79
N SER A 199 -19.46 0.21 3.39
CA SER A 199 -20.63 -0.06 4.22
C SER A 199 -20.97 -1.55 4.25
N LYS A 200 -21.75 -1.96 5.26
CA LYS A 200 -22.30 -3.33 5.37
C LYS A 200 -23.07 -3.75 4.13
N ASP A 201 -23.86 -2.84 3.55
CA ASP A 201 -24.69 -3.14 2.39
C ASP A 201 -23.84 -3.33 1.13
N GLU A 202 -22.80 -2.51 0.93
CA GLU A 202 -21.85 -2.69 -0.16
C GLU A 202 -21.12 -4.03 -0.06
N MET A 203 -20.66 -4.39 1.13
CA MET A 203 -20.00 -5.68 1.34
C MET A 203 -20.94 -6.86 1.13
N LYS A 204 -22.18 -6.76 1.63
CA LYS A 204 -23.20 -7.78 1.41
C LYS A 204 -23.44 -8.03 -0.08
N GLU A 205 -23.64 -6.97 -0.85
CA GLU A 205 -23.86 -7.08 -2.29
C GLU A 205 -22.63 -7.61 -3.03
N TYR A 206 -21.43 -7.18 -2.65
CA TYR A 206 -20.19 -7.74 -3.18
C TYR A 206 -20.09 -9.26 -2.95
N PHE A 207 -20.26 -9.72 -1.71
CA PHE A 207 -20.13 -11.14 -1.40
C PHE A 207 -21.23 -12.00 -2.05
N LYS A 208 -22.46 -11.48 -2.18
CA LYS A 208 -23.50 -12.13 -2.99
C LYS A 208 -23.06 -12.29 -4.44
N GLY A 209 -22.59 -11.22 -5.07
CA GLY A 209 -22.09 -11.25 -6.45
C GLY A 209 -20.97 -12.28 -6.63
N LEU A 210 -20.08 -12.36 -5.65
CA LEU A 210 -18.99 -13.33 -5.63
C LEU A 210 -19.49 -14.78 -5.53
N LEU A 211 -20.46 -15.07 -4.66
CA LEU A 211 -21.05 -16.42 -4.56
C LEU A 211 -21.82 -16.82 -5.82
N ILE A 212 -22.49 -15.87 -6.48
CA ILE A 212 -23.15 -16.10 -7.77
C ILE A 212 -22.11 -16.48 -8.83
N LYS A 213 -21.01 -15.71 -8.94
CA LYS A 213 -19.91 -15.96 -9.88
C LYS A 213 -19.36 -17.38 -9.77
N TYR A 214 -19.33 -17.94 -8.56
CA TYR A 214 -18.76 -19.26 -8.26
C TYR A 214 -19.79 -20.38 -8.07
N ASN A 215 -21.09 -20.14 -8.30
CA ASN A 215 -22.17 -21.11 -8.08
C ASN A 215 -22.22 -21.69 -6.65
N LEU A 216 -21.96 -20.85 -5.64
CA LEU A 216 -21.88 -21.23 -4.21
C LEU A 216 -23.07 -20.71 -3.38
N GLN A 217 -24.24 -20.55 -3.99
CA GLN A 217 -25.42 -19.94 -3.36
C GLN A 217 -26.07 -20.82 -2.27
N ASN A 218 -25.76 -22.12 -2.25
CA ASN A 218 -26.30 -23.10 -1.30
C ASN A 218 -25.23 -23.49 -0.28
#